data_AF-A0A7W1II74-F1
#
_entry.id   AF-A0A7W1II74-F1
#
_cell.length_a   1.000
_cell.length_b   1.000
_cell.length_c   1.000
_cell.angle_alpha   90.00
_cell.angle_beta   90.00
_cell.angle_gamma   90.00
#
_symmetry.space_group_name_H-M   'P 1'
#
loop_
_entity.id
_entity.type
_entity.pdbx_description
1 polymer ?
#
loop_
_entity_poly.entity_id
_entity_poly.type
_entity_poly.pdbx_seq_one_letter_code
_entity_poly.pdbx_strand_id
1 'polypeptide(L)' 'MRIALRSYLANGGDEPALCATLTAMSAEARDRGVRAEQLLVVLKEMWSALPEVRAMNESSEQLRLLQRVVTMCIKEYYSG' A
#
# COMPACT_ATOMS: atom_id res chain seq x y z
N MET A 1 8.79 -2.34 -0.52
CA MET A 1 7.33 -2.44 -0.73
C MET A 1 6.72 -3.81 -0.45
N ARG A 2 7.00 -4.84 -1.26
CA ARG A 2 6.35 -6.15 -1.11
C ARG A 2 6.53 -6.78 0.28
N ILE A 3 7.73 -6.69 0.87
CA ILE A 3 8.00 -7.15 2.25
C ILE A 3 7.12 -6.41 3.26
N ALA A 4 7.07 -5.08 3.20
CA ALA A 4 6.27 -4.26 4.09
C ALA A 4 4.76 -4.58 4.01
N LEU A 5 4.24 -4.82 2.79
CA LEU A 5 2.84 -5.24 2.60
C LEU A 5 2.57 -6.63 3.22
N ARG A 6 3.49 -7.59 3.08
CA ARG A 6 3.35 -8.92 3.68
C ARG A 6 3.39 -8.86 5.21
N SER A 7 4.30 -8.06 5.77
CA SER A 7 4.35 -7.81 7.21
C SER A 7 3.08 -7.12 7.73
N TYR A 8 2.55 -6.15 6.99
CA TYR A 8 1.29 -5.47 7.31
C TYR A 8 0.11 -6.46 7.35
N LEU A 9 0.02 -7.37 6.37
CA LEU A 9 -1.00 -8.43 6.32
C LEU A 9 -0.84 -9.43 7.46
N ALA A 10 0.40 -9.84 7.78
CA ALA A 10 0.67 -10.81 8.84
C ALA A 10 0.39 -10.27 10.25
N ASN A 11 0.57 -8.96 10.45
CA ASN A 11 0.42 -8.32 11.76
C ASN A 11 -0.95 -7.67 11.98
N GLY A 12 -1.97 -7.98 11.18
CA GLY A 12 -3.32 -7.43 11.33
C GLY A 12 -3.40 -5.90 11.11
N GLY A 13 -2.46 -5.35 10.34
CA GLY A 13 -2.46 -3.94 10.00
C GLY A 13 -1.59 -3.04 10.90
N ASP A 14 -0.52 -3.57 11.47
CA ASP A 14 0.53 -2.76 12.13
C ASP A 14 1.30 -1.90 11.10
N GLU A 15 1.33 -0.59 11.34
CA GLU A 15 1.54 0.46 10.33
C GLU A 15 2.97 1.02 10.17
N PRO A 16 3.88 1.06 11.17
CA PRO A 16 5.10 1.88 11.07
C PRO A 16 5.99 1.57 9.87
N ALA A 17 6.23 0.28 9.61
CA ALA A 17 7.08 -0.17 8.51
C ALA A 17 6.43 0.08 7.13
N LEU A 18 5.10 -0.05 7.06
CA LEU A 18 4.36 0.23 5.84
C LEU A 18 4.33 1.74 5.56
N CYS A 19 4.08 2.55 6.58
CA CYS A 19 4.08 4.00 6.48
C CYS A 19 5.42 4.52 5.95
N ALA A 20 6.55 4.16 6.58
CA ALA A 20 7.88 4.56 6.12
C ALA A 20 8.16 4.14 4.66
N THR A 21 7.70 2.95 4.26
CA THR A 21 7.83 2.48 2.88
C THR A 21 6.98 3.31 1.90
N LEU A 22 5.74 3.65 2.29
CA LEU A 22 4.84 4.48 1.50
C LEU A 22 5.36 5.91 1.37
N THR A 23 5.92 6.49 2.43
CA THR A 23 6.57 7.81 2.41
C THR A 23 7.71 7.83 1.40
N ALA A 24 8.64 6.86 1.47
CA ALA A 24 9.78 6.78 0.56
C ALA A 24 9.34 6.60 -0.90
N MET A 25 8.36 5.73 -1.16
CA MET A 25 7.82 5.54 -2.51
C MET A 25 7.13 6.79 -3.05
N SER A 26 6.43 7.52 -2.17
CA SER A 26 5.70 8.71 -2.57
C SER A 26 6.64 9.88 -2.84
N ALA A 27 7.73 10.01 -2.08
CA ALA A 27 8.81 10.96 -2.39
C ALA A 27 9.44 10.66 -3.76
N GLU A 28 9.84 9.40 -3.99
CA GLU A 28 10.44 8.99 -5.27
C GLU A 28 9.49 9.21 -6.46
N ALA A 29 8.19 8.92 -6.28
CA ALA A 29 7.19 9.14 -7.32
C ALA A 29 7.07 10.63 -7.68
N ARG A 30 7.04 11.50 -6.67
CA ARG A 30 7.00 12.96 -6.87
C ARG A 30 8.24 13.47 -7.59
N ASP A 31 9.43 13.03 -7.16
CA ASP A 31 10.70 13.42 -7.78
C ASP A 31 10.77 13.03 -9.26
N ARG A 32 10.08 11.94 -9.64
CA ARG A 32 9.98 11.46 -11.03
C ARG A 32 8.80 12.04 -11.81
N GLY A 33 7.99 12.92 -11.23
CA GLY A 33 6.78 13.45 -11.85
C GLY A 33 5.67 12.41 -12.08
N VAL A 34 5.71 11.28 -11.36
CA VAL A 34 4.67 10.25 -11.40
C VAL A 34 3.47 10.74 -10.61
N ARG A 35 2.28 10.72 -11.24
CA ARG A 35 1.05 11.18 -10.57
C ARG A 35 0.60 10.17 -9.50
N ALA A 36 -0.09 10.67 -8.48
CA ALA A 36 -0.65 9.86 -7.39
C ALA A 36 -1.50 8.69 -7.92
N GLU A 37 -2.30 8.90 -8.97
CA GLU A 37 -3.15 7.85 -9.55
C GLU A 37 -2.32 6.72 -10.16
N GLN A 38 -1.20 7.04 -10.81
CA GLN A 38 -0.30 6.04 -11.39
C GLN A 38 0.37 5.21 -10.28
N LEU A 39 0.80 5.88 -9.20
CA LEU A 39 1.32 5.20 -8.01
C LEU A 39 0.29 4.26 -7.38
N LEU A 40 -0.98 4.70 -7.28
CA LEU A 40 -2.07 3.88 -6.75
C LEU A 40 -2.42 2.68 -7.63
N VAL A 41 -2.33 2.81 -8.96
CA VAL A 41 -2.49 1.68 -9.87
C VAL A 41 -1.44 0.61 -9.59
N VAL A 42 -0.17 1.00 -9.56
CA VAL A 42 0.96 0.08 -9.28
C VAL A 42 0.82 -0.55 -7.89
N LEU A 43 0.41 0.23 -6.88
CA LEU A 43 0.12 -0.26 -5.53
C LEU A 43 -0.94 -1.37 -5.54
N LYS A 44 -2.07 -1.15 -6.23
CA LYS A 44 -3.18 -2.12 -6.32
C LYS A 44 -2.77 -3.38 -7.09
N GLU A 45 -1.97 -3.23 -8.14
CA GLU A 45 -1.40 -4.37 -8.88
C GLU A 45 -0.49 -5.20 -7.96
N MET A 46 0.42 -4.56 -7.23
CA MET A 46 1.28 -5.26 -6.26
C MET A 46 0.47 -5.95 -5.16
N TRP A 47 -0.56 -5.30 -4.63
CA TRP A 47 -1.47 -5.88 -3.64
C TRP A 47 -2.16 -7.13 -4.16
N SER A 48 -2.78 -7.06 -5.35
CA SER A 48 -3.48 -8.19 -5.96
C SER A 48 -2.55 -9.34 -6.38
N ALA A 49 -1.26 -9.08 -6.55
CA ALA A 49 -0.25 -10.10 -6.82
C ALA A 49 0.20 -10.87 -5.55
N LEU A 50 -0.16 -10.43 -4.34
CA LEU A 50 0.25 -11.10 -3.10
C LEU A 50 -0.54 -12.40 -2.88
N PRO A 51 0.13 -13.53 -2.60
CA PRO A 51 -0.55 -14.78 -2.30
C PRO A 51 -1.38 -14.69 -1.01
N GLU A 52 -0.93 -13.92 -0.03
CA GLU A 52 -1.66 -13.69 1.23
C GLU A 52 -3.02 -13.05 0.95
N VAL A 53 -3.05 -12.05 0.08
CA VAL A 53 -4.27 -11.35 -0.35
C VAL A 53 -5.22 -12.30 -1.10
N ARG A 54 -4.69 -13.21 -1.90
CA ARG A 54 -5.49 -14.23 -2.63
C ARG A 54 -6.02 -15.34 -1.72
N ALA A 55 -5.35 -15.60 -0.61
CA ALA A 55 -5.74 -16.59 0.38
C ALA A 55 -6.79 -16.07 1.39
N MET A 56 -7.05 -14.76 1.42
CA MET A 56 -8.10 -14.18 2.25
C MET A 56 -9.48 -14.61 1.72
N ASN A 57 -10.20 -15.40 2.51
CA ASN A 57 -11.56 -15.86 2.15
C ASN A 57 -12.62 -14.76 2.33
N GLU A 58 -12.35 -13.77 3.18
CA GLU A 58 -13.26 -12.65 3.44
C GLU A 58 -12.96 -11.45 2.55
N SER A 59 -13.74 -11.31 1.47
CA SER A 59 -13.64 -10.18 0.54
C SER A 59 -13.82 -8.82 1.23
N SER A 60 -14.62 -8.76 2.30
CA SER A 60 -14.85 -7.53 3.06
C SER A 60 -13.61 -7.09 3.85
N GLU A 61 -12.86 -8.02 4.44
CA GLU A 61 -11.63 -7.74 5.17
C GLU A 61 -10.52 -7.32 4.22
N GLN A 62 -10.37 -8.05 3.12
CA GLN A 62 -9.43 -7.72 2.05
C GLN A 62 -9.65 -6.28 1.54
N LEU A 63 -10.91 -5.90 1.30
CA LEU A 63 -11.26 -4.56 0.85
C LEU A 63 -10.94 -3.49 1.91
N ARG A 64 -11.25 -3.75 3.19
CA ARG A 64 -10.93 -2.82 4.30
C ARG A 64 -9.43 -2.57 4.41
N LEU A 65 -8.60 -3.62 4.37
CA LEU A 65 -7.15 -3.47 4.43
C LEU A 65 -6.61 -2.70 3.21
N LEU A 66 -7.08 -3.02 2.01
CA LEU A 66 -6.68 -2.29 0.80
C LEU A 66 -7.05 -0.80 0.89
N GLN A 67 -8.26 -0.47 1.35
CA GLN A 67 -8.69 0.92 1.53
C GLN A 67 -7.80 1.68 2.52
N ARG A 68 -7.36 1.02 3.60
CA ARG A 68 -6.43 1.60 4.57
C ARG A 68 -5.07 1.88 3.96
N VAL A 69 -4.50 0.92 3.23
CA VAL A 69 -3.21 1.10 2.51
C VAL A 69 -3.28 2.20 1.45
N VAL A 70 -4.37 2.24 0.67
CA VAL A 70 -4.60 3.31 -0.34
C VAL A 70 -4.69 4.67 0.32
N THR A 71 -5.45 4.79 1.43
CA THR A 71 -5.59 6.05 2.16
C THR A 71 -4.25 6.53 2.72
N MET A 72 -3.45 5.62 3.28
CA MET A 72 -2.09 5.94 3.73
C MET A 72 -1.22 6.43 2.57
N CYS A 73 -1.22 5.71 1.44
CA CYS A 73 -0.43 6.11 0.27
C CYS A 73 -0.81 7.50 -0.26
N ILE A 74 -2.11 7.84 -0.27
CA ILE A 74 -2.58 9.17 -0.67
C ILE A 74 -2.06 10.22 0.31
N LYS A 75 -2.21 9.99 1.62
CA LYS A 75 -1.74 10.92 2.65
C LYS A 75 -0.24 11.16 2.51
N GLU A 76 0.56 10.10 2.48
CA GLU A 76 2.02 10.19 2.34
C GLU A 76 2.46 10.90 1.05
N TYR A 77 1.72 10.74 -0.04
CA TYR A 77 2.02 11.43 -1.29
C TYR A 77 1.78 12.93 -1.24
N TYR A 78 0.74 13.39 -0.54
CA TYR A 78 0.43 14.82 -0.43
C TYR A 78 1.01 15.50 0.82
N SER A 79 1.60 14.74 1.74
CA SER A 79 2.17 15.26 3.00
C SER A 79 3.59 15.83 2.86
N GLY A 80 4.26 15.63 1.73
CA GLY A 80 5.65 16.07 1.54
C GLY A 80 5.83 17.19 0.54
#